data_AF-A0A7G7Z4I0-F1
#
_entry.id   AF-A0A7G7Z4I0-F1
#
_cell.length_a   1.000
_cell.length_b   1.000
_cell.length_c   1.000
_cell.angle_alpha   90.00
_cell.angle_beta   90.00
_cell.angle_gamma   90.00
#
_symmetry.space_group_name_H-M   'P 1'
#
loop_
_entity.id
_entity.type
_entity.pdbx_description
1 polymer ?
#
loop_
_entity_poly.entity_id
_entity_poly.type
_entity_poly.pdbx_seq_one_letter_code
_entity_poly.pdbx_strand_id
1 'polypeptide(L)' 'MFGPFKRDPKKKLQQDYERKLQAAMEASRNGDMRANATLTEEADALLAEIERLKKEGK' A
#
# COMPACT_ATOMS: atom_id res chain seq x y z
N MET A 1 -4.89 -7.87 25.51
CA MET A 1 -3.93 -8.87 24.99
C MET A 1 -2.73 -8.13 24.43
N PHE A 2 -1.62 -8.10 25.16
CA PHE A 2 -0.35 -7.49 24.76
C PHE A 2 0.49 -8.51 23.99
N GLY A 3 0.79 -8.22 22.73
CA GLY A 3 1.92 -8.82 22.00
C GLY A 3 2.85 -7.68 21.62
N PRO A 4 4.14 -7.70 22.00
CA PRO A 4 5.05 -6.59 21.76
C PRO A 4 5.18 -6.34 20.26
N PHE A 5 5.16 -5.06 19.90
CA PHE A 5 5.19 -4.50 18.56
C PHE A 5 6.46 -4.92 17.78
N LYS A 6 6.49 -6.16 17.27
CA LYS A 6 7.09 -6.38 15.95
C LYS A 6 6.09 -5.78 14.96
N ARG A 7 6.13 -4.46 14.84
CA ARG A 7 5.42 -3.75 13.77
C ARG A 7 6.18 -4.15 12.51
N ASP A 8 5.83 -5.30 11.95
CA ASP A 8 6.46 -5.77 10.73
C ASP A 8 6.31 -4.64 9.72
N PRO A 9 7.41 -4.00 9.28
CA PRO A 9 7.32 -2.86 8.36
C PRO A 9 6.57 -3.28 7.09
N LYS A 10 6.67 -4.57 6.74
CA LYS A 10 5.88 -5.28 5.73
C LYS A 10 4.37 -5.15 5.96
N LYS A 11 3.85 -5.43 7.16
CA LYS A 11 2.41 -5.31 7.46
C LYS A 11 1.93 -3.87 7.39
N LYS A 12 2.76 -2.92 7.83
CA LYS A 12 2.43 -1.50 7.73
C LYS A 12 2.31 -1.06 6.27
N LEU A 13 3.30 -1.41 5.45
CA LEU A 13 3.28 -1.11 4.02
C LEU A 13 2.13 -1.81 3.29
N GLN A 14 1.78 -3.05 3.66
CA GLN A 14 0.60 -3.73 3.13
C GLN A 14 -0.70 -2.98 3.44
N GLN A 15 -0.87 -2.51 4.68
CA GLN A 15 -2.03 -1.69 5.05
C GLN A 15 -2.07 -0.35 4.29
N ASP A 16 -0.91 0.27 4.08
CA ASP A 16 -0.82 1.52 3.31
C ASP A 16 -1.15 1.27 1.83
N TYR A 17 -0.69 0.15 1.26
CA TYR A 17 -1.03 -0.29 -0.10
C TYR A 17 -2.54 -0.50 -0.27
N GLU A 18 -3.17 -1.23 0.65
CA GLU A 18 -4.61 -1.47 0.63
C GLU A 18 -5.40 -0.15 0.70
N ARG A 19 -4.97 0.80 1.53
CA ARG A 19 -5.59 2.13 1.62
C ARG A 19 -5.49 2.91 0.31
N LYS A 20 -4.32 2.86 -0.35
CA LYS A 20 -4.12 3.54 -1.65
C LYS A 20 -4.97 2.90 -2.74
N LEU A 21 -5.04 1.57 -2.78
CA LEU A 21 -5.89 0.83 -3.71
C LEU A 21 -7.38 1.17 -3.51
N GLN A 22 -7.82 1.26 -2.26
CA GLN A 22 -9.20 1.62 -1.93
C GLN A 22 -9.53 3.06 -2.33
N ALA A 23 -8.61 4.00 -2.06
CA ALA A 23 -8.74 5.38 -2.53
C ALA A 23 -8.73 5.48 -4.07
N ALA A 24 -7.92 4.67 -4.76
CA ALA A 24 -7.88 4.62 -6.23
C ALA A 24 -9.22 4.14 -6.79
N MET A 25 -9.81 3.10 -6.18
CA MET A 25 -11.16 2.62 -6.55
C MET A 25 -12.24 3.69 -6.32
N GLU A 26 -12.19 4.42 -5.21
CA GLU A 26 -13.11 5.53 -4.94
C GLU A 26 -12.92 6.66 -5.95
N ALA A 27 -11.68 7.04 -6.26
CA ALA A 27 -11.36 8.04 -7.27
C ALA A 27 -11.87 7.61 -8.66
N SER A 28 -11.64 6.37 -9.06
CA SER A 28 -12.17 5.80 -10.30
C SER A 28 -13.70 5.84 -10.33
N ARG A 29 -14.36 5.51 -9.21
CA ARG A 29 -15.83 5.53 -9.10
C ARG A 29 -16.40 6.94 -9.17
N ASN A 30 -15.68 7.92 -8.65
CA ASN A 30 -16.04 9.33 -8.70
C ASN A 30 -15.66 9.99 -10.04
N GLY A 31 -14.98 9.27 -10.94
CA GLY A 31 -14.54 9.76 -12.24
C GLY A 31 -13.27 10.62 -12.22
N ASP A 32 -12.54 10.63 -11.10
CA ASP A 32 -11.30 11.38 -10.96
C ASP A 32 -10.11 10.55 -11.49
N MET A 33 -9.90 10.65 -12.80
CA MET A 33 -8.84 9.91 -13.49
C MET A 33 -7.44 10.32 -13.03
N ARG A 34 -7.24 11.59 -12.64
CA ARG A 34 -5.93 12.08 -12.15
C ARG A 34 -5.63 11.47 -10.80
N ALA A 35 -6.58 11.56 -9.87
CA ALA A 35 -6.41 10.96 -8.54
C ALA A 35 -6.23 9.45 -8.65
N ASN A 36 -7.00 8.75 -9.51
CA ASN A 36 -6.83 7.32 -9.73
C ASN A 36 -5.43 6.96 -10.24
N ALA A 37 -4.92 7.69 -11.24
CA ALA A 37 -3.57 7.47 -11.77
C ALA A 37 -2.50 7.64 -10.69
N THR A 38 -2.53 8.76 -9.95
CA THR A 38 -1.58 9.02 -8.87
C THR A 38 -1.67 7.98 -7.75
N LEU A 39 -2.88 7.61 -7.33
CA LEU A 39 -3.09 6.64 -6.24
C LEU A 39 -2.65 5.23 -6.66
N THR A 40 -2.82 4.87 -7.92
CA THR A 40 -2.34 3.60 -8.48
C THR A 40 -0.81 3.57 -8.54
N GLU A 41 -0.16 4.65 -9.00
CA GLU A 41 1.31 4.76 -9.00
C GLU A 41 1.89 4.66 -7.58
N GLU A 42 1.25 5.32 -6.60
CA GLU A 42 1.66 5.24 -5.20
C GLU A 42 1.46 3.83 -4.61
N ALA A 43 0.39 3.13 -5.01
CA ALA A 43 0.18 1.74 -4.63
C ALA A 43 1.26 0.83 -5.22
N ASP A 44 1.62 1.00 -6.49
CA ASP A 44 2.68 0.21 -7.14
C ASP A 44 4.05 0.46 -6.49
N ALA A 45 4.34 1.71 -6.11
CA ALA A 45 5.57 2.03 -5.37
C ALA A 45 5.62 1.32 -4.01
N LEU A 46 4.50 1.27 -3.27
CA LEU A 46 4.41 0.54 -2.01
C LEU A 46 4.56 -0.98 -2.22
N LEU A 47 3.99 -1.53 -3.28
CA LEU A 47 4.14 -2.95 -3.63
C LEU A 47 5.60 -3.30 -3.89
N ALA A 48 6.32 -2.47 -4.66
CA ALA A 48 7.74 -2.66 -4.93
C ALA A 48 8.57 -2.63 -3.63
N GLU A 49 8.24 -1.73 -2.69
CA GLU A 49 8.90 -1.65 -1.38
C GLU A 49 8.63 -2.92 -0.53
N ILE A 50 7.39 -3.41 -0.54
CA ILE A 50 7.01 -4.67 0.13
C ILE A 50 7.79 -5.86 -0.44
N GLU A 51 7.92 -5.93 -1.77
CA GLU A 51 8.67 -6.99 -2.44
C GLU A 51 10.17 -6.94 -2.13
N ARG A 52 10.76 -5.74 -2.09
CA ARG A 52 12.15 -5.53 -1.66
C ARG A 52 12.37 -6.03 -0.25
N LEU A 53 11.54 -5.61 0.70
CA LEU A 53 11.62 -6.08 2.09
C LEU A 53 11.37 -7.58 2.21
N LYS A 54 10.51 -8.17 1.37
CA LYS A 54 10.31 -9.62 1.31
C LYS A 54 11.57 -10.34 0.87
N LYS A 55 12.31 -9.80 -0.11
CA LYS A 55 13.60 -10.34 -0.57
C LYS A 55 14.73 -10.14 0.43
N GLU A 56 14.84 -8.97 1.06
CA GLU A 56 15.91 -8.66 2.04
C GLU A 56 15.76 -9.42 3.36
N GLY A 57 14.54 -9.79 3.73
CA GLY A 57 14.27 -10.57 4.94
C GLY A 57 14.32 -12.09 4.75
N LYS A 58 14.93 -12.59 3.67
CA LYS A 58 15.10 -14.02 3.36
C LYS A 58 16.59 -14.37 3.38
#